data_AF-A0A453RVU4-F1
#
_entry.id   AF-A0A453RVU4-F1
#
_cell.length_a   1.000
_cell.length_b   1.000
_cell.length_c   1.000
_cell.angle_alpha   90.00
_cell.angle_beta   90.00
_cell.angle_gamma   90.00
#
_symmetry.space_group_name_H-M   'P 1'
#
loop_
_entity.id
_entity.type
_entity.pdbx_description
1 polymer ?
#
loop_
_entity_poly.entity_id
_entity_poly.type
_entity_poly.pdbx_seq_one_letter_code
_entity_poly.pdbx_strand_id
1 'polypeptide(L)'
;MRRVVVTSVVSAVVPSPGWPAGEGLDEHCWTNIDYCDQNRAWYPASNTLAEKAAWKFEEENGLHVVVVNPGTILGSMIPPRINASMAIFLHLLEGTRITIM
;
A
#
# COMPACT_ATOMS: atom_id res chain seq x y z
N MET A 1 4.14 26.27 -1.43
CA MET A 1 4.12 24.87 -1.93
C MET A 1 2.83 24.69 -2.72
N ARG A 2 2.86 24.10 -3.93
CA ARG A 2 1.65 24.04 -4.80
C ARG A 2 0.84 22.74 -4.64
N ARG A 3 1.53 21.62 -4.45
CA ARG A 3 0.96 20.28 -4.27
C ARG A 3 1.97 19.41 -3.54
N VAL A 4 1.48 18.51 -2.70
CA VAL A 4 2.26 17.43 -2.09
C VAL A 4 1.78 16.13 -2.72
N VAL A 5 2.71 15.31 -3.22
CA VAL A 5 2.39 13.97 -3.74
C VAL A 5 2.99 12.96 -2.78
N VAL A 6 2.13 12.16 -2.16
CA VAL A 6 2.51 11.12 -1.22
C VAL A 6 2.51 9.79 -1.96
N THR A 7 3.65 9.09 -1.93
CA THR A 7 3.70 7.69 -2.36
C THR A 7 3.26 6.82 -1.19
N SER A 8 2.04 6.31 -1.28
CA SER A 8 1.51 5.29 -0.38
C SER A 8 1.66 3.92 -1.05
N VAL A 9 0.77 2.98 -0.77
CA VAL A 9 0.77 1.62 -1.30
C VAL A 9 -0.64 1.04 -1.27
N VAL A 10 -0.93 0.05 -2.10
CA VAL A 10 -2.22 -0.68 -2.09
C VAL A 10 -2.53 -1.31 -0.72
N SER A 11 -1.53 -1.55 0.13
CA SER A 11 -1.73 -2.03 1.50
C SER A 11 -2.40 -1.02 2.45
N ALA A 12 -2.64 0.22 2.02
CA ALA A 12 -3.52 1.16 2.73
C ALA A 12 -5.02 0.94 2.38
N VAL A 13 -5.29 0.18 1.31
CA VAL A 13 -6.63 -0.17 0.82
C VAL A 13 -7.01 -1.61 1.18
N VAL A 14 -6.03 -2.53 1.21
CA VAL A 14 -6.21 -3.95 1.60
C VAL A 14 -5.20 -4.39 2.67
N PRO A 15 -5.53 -5.37 3.55
CA PRO A 15 -6.68 -6.25 3.54
C PRO A 15 -7.97 -5.60 4.05
N SER A 16 -9.10 -5.90 3.40
CA SER A 16 -10.45 -5.54 3.85
C SER A 16 -11.32 -6.79 3.87
N PRO A 17 -11.22 -7.62 4.93
CA PRO A 17 -11.99 -8.86 5.04
C PRO A 17 -13.48 -8.51 5.15
N GLY A 18 -14.29 -9.10 4.30
CA GLY A 18 -15.71 -8.78 4.18
C GLY A 18 -16.08 -7.93 2.98
N TRP A 19 -15.10 -7.46 2.19
CA TRP A 19 -15.39 -6.83 0.90
C TRP A 19 -16.09 -7.81 -0.05
N PRO A 20 -17.20 -7.43 -0.71
CA PRO A 20 -17.93 -8.34 -1.59
C PRO A 20 -17.06 -8.86 -2.75
N ALA A 21 -17.17 -10.15 -3.03
CA ALA A 21 -16.48 -10.75 -4.16
C ALA A 21 -17.03 -10.20 -5.48
N GLY A 22 -16.14 -9.77 -6.39
CA GLY A 22 -16.51 -9.22 -7.69
C GLY A 22 -16.75 -7.72 -7.70
N GLU A 23 -16.70 -7.05 -6.54
CA GLU A 23 -16.70 -5.59 -6.47
C GLU A 23 -15.26 -5.04 -6.59
N GLY A 24 -15.10 -4.01 -7.41
CA GLY A 24 -13.83 -3.31 -7.56
C GLY A 24 -13.45 -2.55 -6.28
N LEU A 25 -12.16 -2.41 -6.04
CA LEU A 25 -11.64 -1.50 -5.02
C LEU A 25 -11.43 -0.13 -5.66
N ASP A 26 -11.82 0.92 -4.95
CA ASP A 26 -11.68 2.32 -5.36
C ASP A 26 -11.01 3.16 -4.24
N GLU A 27 -10.92 4.47 -4.45
CA GLU A 27 -10.29 5.42 -3.53
C GLU A 27 -11.07 5.63 -2.22
N HIS A 28 -12.29 5.08 -2.10
CA HIS A 28 -13.07 5.10 -0.87
C HIS A 28 -12.80 3.87 0.03
N CYS A 29 -12.09 2.87 -0.50
CA CYS A 29 -11.77 1.64 0.20
C CYS A 29 -10.55 1.83 1.13
N TRP A 30 -10.62 1.22 2.31
CA TRP A 30 -9.54 1.26 3.30
C TRP A 30 -9.23 -0.13 3.85
N THR A 31 -7.96 -0.34 4.19
CA THR A 31 -7.54 -1.48 4.97
C THR A 31 -8.25 -1.52 6.31
N ASN A 32 -8.70 -2.71 6.70
CA ASN A 32 -9.30 -2.96 8.00
C ASN A 32 -8.19 -3.04 9.06
N ILE A 33 -8.07 -1.98 9.87
CA ILE A 33 -7.03 -1.87 10.91
C ILE A 33 -7.23 -2.91 12.01
N ASP A 34 -8.48 -3.19 12.41
CA ASP A 34 -8.77 -4.19 13.45
C ASP A 34 -8.34 -5.59 13.01
N TYR A 35 -8.61 -5.95 11.75
CA TYR A 35 -8.09 -7.18 11.16
C TYR A 35 -6.57 -7.21 11.17
N CYS A 36 -5.92 -6.09 10.83
CA CYS A 36 -4.46 -6.01 10.84
C CYS A 36 -3.88 -6.21 12.23
N ASP A 37 -4.50 -5.63 13.27
CA ASP A 37 -4.07 -5.81 14.66
C ASP A 37 -4.21 -7.27 15.10
N GLN A 38 -5.37 -7.88 14.87
CA GLN A 38 -5.65 -9.28 15.20
C GLN A 38 -4.69 -10.27 14.52
N ASN A 39 -4.30 -9.98 13.28
CA ASN A 39 -3.44 -10.86 12.46
C ASN A 39 -1.98 -10.41 12.43
N ARG A 40 -1.60 -9.40 13.19
CA ARG A 40 -0.23 -8.85 13.24
C ARG A 40 0.27 -8.37 11.87
N ALA A 41 -0.64 -7.90 11.02
CA ALA A 41 -0.35 -7.32 9.71
C ALA A 41 0.10 -5.86 9.85
N TRP A 42 1.26 -5.65 10.46
CA TRP A 42 1.75 -4.33 10.84
C TRP A 42 2.07 -3.43 9.65
N TYR A 43 2.52 -4.00 8.53
CA TYR A 43 2.85 -3.23 7.34
C TYR A 43 1.61 -2.55 6.72
N PRO A 44 0.52 -3.28 6.41
CA PRO A 44 -0.74 -2.63 6.00
C PRO A 44 -1.25 -1.60 7.01
N ALA A 45 -1.27 -1.95 8.32
CA ALA A 45 -1.71 -1.01 9.36
C ALA A 45 -0.90 0.29 9.35
N SER A 46 0.44 0.20 9.29
CA SER A 46 1.31 1.37 9.30
C SER A 46 1.09 2.29 8.09
N ASN A 47 0.92 1.74 6.89
CA ASN A 47 0.66 2.52 5.68
C ASN A 47 -0.73 3.17 5.71
N THR A 48 -1.73 2.45 6.22
CA THR A 48 -3.09 2.97 6.38
C THR A 48 -3.11 4.17 7.33
N LEU A 49 -2.43 4.06 8.47
CA LEU A 49 -2.35 5.14 9.45
C LEU A 49 -1.56 6.35 8.90
N ALA A 50 -0.45 6.10 8.20
CA ALA A 50 0.34 7.15 7.58
C ALA A 50 -0.45 7.92 6.51
N GLU A 51 -1.22 7.20 5.66
CA GLU A 51 -2.04 7.83 4.63
C GLU A 51 -3.20 8.64 5.23
N LYS A 52 -3.92 8.10 6.22
CA LYS A 52 -4.95 8.84 6.95
C LYS A 52 -4.40 10.11 7.61
N ALA A 53 -3.18 10.05 8.14
CA ALA A 53 -2.51 11.22 8.69
C ALA A 53 -2.18 12.26 7.62
N ALA A 54 -1.81 11.85 6.40
CA ALA A 54 -1.56 12.76 5.29
C ALA A 54 -2.83 13.51 4.86
N TRP A 55 -3.97 12.81 4.75
CA TRP A 55 -5.27 13.41 4.45
C TRP A 55 -5.72 14.39 5.55
N LYS A 56 -5.61 13.97 6.82
CA LYS A 56 -5.91 14.86 7.95
C LYS A 56 -5.02 16.12 7.96
N PHE A 57 -3.74 15.97 7.63
CA PHE A 57 -2.83 17.10 7.57
C PHE A 57 -3.21 18.10 6.46
N GLU A 58 -3.72 17.63 5.32
CA GLU A 58 -4.31 18.51 4.29
C GLU A 58 -5.50 19.31 4.84
N GLU A 59 -6.45 18.63 5.47
CA GLU A 59 -7.65 19.28 6.05
C GLU A 59 -7.29 20.36 7.08
N GLU A 60 -6.30 20.09 7.93
CA GLU A 60 -5.89 21.00 9.01
C GLU A 60 -5.01 22.17 8.53
N ASN A 61 -4.26 22.01 7.43
CA ASN A 61 -3.23 22.97 7.02
C ASN A 61 -3.50 23.62 5.66
N GLY A 62 -4.57 23.25 4.96
CA GLY A 62 -4.94 23.83 3.66
C GLY A 62 -3.94 23.52 2.54
N LEU A 63 -3.25 22.39 2.61
CA LEU A 63 -2.31 21.93 1.59
C LEU A 63 -3.00 21.01 0.59
N HIS A 64 -2.76 21.19 -0.71
CA HIS A 64 -3.26 20.24 -1.71
C HIS A 64 -2.43 18.95 -1.70
N VAL A 65 -2.94 17.88 -1.08
CA VAL A 65 -2.30 16.56 -1.07
C VAL A 65 -2.90 15.69 -2.20
N VAL A 66 -2.08 14.80 -2.74
CA VAL A 66 -2.49 13.73 -3.65
C VAL A 66 -1.72 12.49 -3.23
N VAL A 67 -2.41 11.35 -3.17
CA VAL A 67 -1.80 10.07 -2.83
C VAL A 67 -1.77 9.16 -4.06
N VAL A 68 -0.70 8.39 -4.20
CA VAL A 68 -0.59 7.32 -5.20
C VAL A 68 -0.38 5.99 -4.46
N ASN A 69 -1.22 5.00 -4.75
CA ASN A 69 -1.23 3.68 -4.11
C ASN A 69 -0.80 2.57 -5.09
N PRO A 70 0.51 2.41 -5.37
CA PRO A 70 1.00 1.33 -6.20
C PRO A 70 0.79 -0.06 -5.56
N GLY A 71 0.65 -1.08 -6.40
CA GLY A 71 0.79 -2.48 -6.03
C GLY A 71 2.25 -2.94 -6.10
N THR A 72 2.48 -4.17 -6.56
CA THR A 72 3.83 -4.68 -6.84
C THR A 72 4.47 -3.90 -7.99
N ILE A 73 5.59 -3.22 -7.72
CA ILE A 73 6.28 -2.40 -8.71
C ILE A 73 7.37 -3.23 -9.40
N LEU A 74 7.21 -3.45 -10.71
CA LEU A 74 8.16 -4.17 -11.55
C LEU A 74 8.79 -3.24 -12.59
N GLY A 75 10.05 -3.48 -12.95
CA GLY A 75 10.73 -2.72 -13.98
C GLY A 75 12.25 -2.74 -13.86
N SER A 76 12.91 -1.89 -14.64
CA SER A 76 14.35 -1.71 -14.60
C SER A 76 14.80 -1.11 -13.26
N MET A 77 15.79 -1.74 -12.64
CA MET A 77 16.38 -1.23 -11.40
C MET A 77 17.46 -0.20 -11.70
N ILE A 78 17.27 1.03 -11.23
CA ILE A 78 18.29 2.08 -11.29
C ILE A 78 19.41 1.81 -10.28
N PRO A 79 19.13 1.55 -8.98
CA PRO A 79 20.17 1.15 -8.04
C PRO A 79 20.55 -0.33 -8.23
N PRO A 80 21.79 -0.75 -7.89
CA PRO A 80 22.24 -2.14 -8.03
C PRO A 80 21.65 -3.10 -6.98
N ARG A 81 20.63 -2.68 -6.22
CA ARG A 81 19.97 -3.46 -5.17
C ARG A 81 18.53 -3.73 -5.57
N ILE A 82 18.08 -4.98 -5.47
CA ILE A 82 16.68 -5.35 -5.66
C ILE A 82 15.80 -4.80 -4.53
N ASN A 83 14.60 -4.31 -4.86
CA ASN A 83 13.59 -3.96 -3.87
C ASN A 83 12.74 -5.20 -3.54
N ALA A 84 11.82 -5.07 -2.57
CA ALA A 84 10.96 -6.18 -2.16
C ALA A 84 10.10 -6.73 -3.32
N SER A 85 9.56 -5.86 -4.18
CA SER A 85 8.75 -6.27 -5.34
C SER A 85 9.54 -7.10 -6.36
N MET A 86 10.77 -6.69 -6.69
CA MET A 86 11.64 -7.42 -7.60
C MET A 86 12.21 -8.68 -6.95
N ALA A 87 12.38 -8.72 -5.63
CA ALA A 87 12.72 -9.95 -4.92
C ALA A 87 11.60 -10.98 -5.02
N ILE A 88 10.33 -10.59 -4.86
CA ILE A 88 9.18 -11.47 -5.11
C ILE A 88 9.24 -12.03 -6.54
N PHE A 89 9.48 -11.17 -7.53
CA PHE A 89 9.59 -11.61 -8.93
C PHE A 89 10.76 -12.56 -9.17
N LEU A 90 11.93 -12.30 -8.57
CA LEU A 90 13.09 -13.19 -8.67
C LEU A 90 12.80 -14.58 -8.07
N HIS A 91 12.22 -14.64 -6.87
CA HIS A 91 11.86 -15.91 -6.23
C HIS A 91 10.90 -16.74 -7.09
N LEU A 92 10.00 -16.08 -7.82
CA LEU A 92 9.09 -16.75 -8.76
C LEU A 92 9.88 -17.40 -9.90
N LEU A 93 10.85 -16.69 -10.48
CA LEU A 93 11.71 -17.21 -11.55
C LEU A 93 12.61 -18.36 -11.08
N GLU A 94 13.01 -18.35 -9.82
CA GLU A 94 13.78 -19.42 -9.19
C GLU A 94 12.93 -20.65 -8.82
N GLY A 95 11.61 -20.58 -9.03
CA GLY A 95 10.68 -21.67 -8.68
C GLY A 95 10.40 -21.80 -7.18
N THR A 96 10.70 -20.76 -6.40
CA THR A 96 10.43 -20.73 -4.97
C THR A 96 8.94 -20.51 -4.71
N ARG A 97 8.37 -21.22 -3.72
CA ARG A 97 7.00 -20.93 -3.25
C ARG A 97 6.96 -19.57 -2.56
N ILE A 98 6.18 -18.66 -3.12
CA ILE A 98 5.93 -17.35 -2.53
C ILE A 98 4.64 -17.44 -1.72
N THR A 99 4.73 -17.27 -0.41
CA THR A 99 3.55 -16.97 0.41
C THR A 99 3.36 -15.46 0.40
N ILE A 100 2.43 -14.99 -0.44
CA ILE A 100 1.99 -13.61 -0.41
C ILE A 100 1.05 -13.49 0.80
N MET A 101 1.35 -12.56 1.70
CA MET A 101 0.61 -12.31 2.94
C MET A 101 -0.89 -12.15 2.71
#